data_AF-A0A2N1Q1D5-F1
#
_entry.id   AF-A0A2N1Q1D5-F1
#
_cell.length_a   1.000
_cell.length_b   1.000
_cell.length_c   1.000
_cell.angle_alpha   90.00
_cell.angle_beta   90.00
_cell.angle_gamma   90.00
#
_symmetry.space_group_name_H-M   'P 1'
#
loop_
_entity.id
_entity.type
_entity.pdbx_description
1 polymer ?
#
loop_
_entity_poly.entity_id
_entity_poly.type
_entity_poly.pdbx_seq_one_letter_code
_entity_poly.pdbx_strand_id
1 'polypeptide(L)'
;MKIEVYVQNYSEKVDVDDLVNEGYLYRIHGKGTYVKGNDVQQNIVSLNSITTDILAMGKVPSRKVLKFKVDKTFLKRAEELEIDNDDEVVILDRIYYADKEPINRTTDYLPAKYFPNINNYDFSKNSLFQVIEEEYKIKITRAVRTIEAVLADEEIAGMLELKKGFPVLLFRGVTYGLVNGKEVPIESFKSYYRSDNRKFSITQIKMS
;
A
#
# COMPACT_ATOMS: atom_id res chain seq x y z
N MET A 1 -10.18 -7.89 -31.58
CA MET A 1 -9.40 -9.01 -31.02
C MET A 1 -10.20 -9.60 -29.87
N LYS A 2 -10.78 -10.80 -30.03
CA LYS A 2 -11.46 -11.51 -28.93
C LYS A 2 -10.36 -12.02 -28.00
N ILE A 3 -10.36 -11.56 -26.75
CA ILE A 3 -9.51 -12.11 -25.70
C ILE A 3 -10.44 -12.95 -24.83
N GLU A 4 -10.35 -14.27 -24.99
CA GLU A 4 -10.96 -15.24 -24.08
C GLU A 4 -10.06 -15.32 -22.84
N VAL A 5 -10.55 -14.88 -21.69
CA VAL A 5 -9.86 -15.07 -20.41
C VAL A 5 -10.40 -16.36 -19.79
N TYR A 6 -9.56 -17.40 -19.78
CA TYR A 6 -9.82 -18.63 -19.06
C TYR A 6 -9.59 -18.36 -17.57
N VAL A 7 -10.67 -18.28 -16.79
CA VAL A 7 -10.58 -18.38 -15.33
C VAL A 7 -10.31 -19.85 -15.01
N GLN A 8 -9.05 -20.21 -14.82
CA GLN A 8 -8.69 -21.53 -14.30
C GLN A 8 -9.18 -21.62 -12.86
N ASN A 9 -10.10 -22.56 -12.62
CA ASN A 9 -10.59 -22.94 -11.30
C ASN A 9 -9.43 -23.14 -10.31
N TYR A 10 -9.36 -22.31 -9.27
CA TYR A 10 -8.56 -22.57 -8.07
C TYR A 10 -9.33 -22.16 -6.82
N SER A 11 -9.10 -22.93 -5.77
CA SER A 11 -10.05 -23.31 -4.72
C SER A 11 -9.94 -22.49 -3.44
N GLU A 12 -9.95 -21.17 -3.53
CA GLU A 12 -10.22 -20.26 -2.40
C GLU A 12 -11.10 -19.11 -2.94
N LYS A 13 -12.35 -19.02 -2.47
CA LYS A 13 -13.33 -18.04 -2.96
C LYS A 13 -12.85 -16.61 -2.62
N VAL A 14 -12.32 -15.91 -3.61
CA VAL A 14 -12.30 -14.44 -3.60
C VAL A 14 -13.73 -13.99 -3.88
N ASP A 15 -14.28 -13.12 -3.02
CA ASP A 15 -15.64 -12.61 -3.22
C ASP A 15 -15.64 -11.60 -4.38
N VAL A 16 -16.30 -11.98 -5.46
CA VAL A 16 -16.40 -11.18 -6.68
C VAL A 16 -17.29 -9.96 -6.44
N ASP A 17 -18.22 -10.03 -5.49
CA ASP A 17 -19.13 -8.92 -5.21
C ASP A 17 -18.43 -7.79 -4.45
N ASP A 18 -17.46 -8.10 -3.59
CA ASP A 18 -16.59 -7.09 -2.95
C ASP A 18 -15.79 -6.30 -4.01
N LEU A 19 -15.17 -7.02 -4.95
CA LEU A 19 -14.39 -6.40 -6.04
C LEU A 19 -15.25 -5.58 -7.02
N VAL A 20 -16.55 -5.87 -7.13
CA VAL A 20 -17.52 -5.07 -7.90
C VAL A 20 -17.94 -3.83 -7.14
N ASN A 21 -18.19 -3.94 -5.83
CA ASN A 21 -18.52 -2.81 -4.96
C ASN A 21 -17.37 -1.80 -4.87
N GLU A 22 -16.13 -2.30 -4.90
CA GLU A 22 -14.91 -1.49 -4.89
C GLU A 22 -14.56 -0.86 -6.27
N GLY A 23 -15.37 -1.08 -7.31
CA GLY A 23 -15.22 -0.45 -8.63
C GLY A 23 -14.04 -0.95 -9.48
N TYR A 24 -13.35 -2.01 -9.03
CA TYR A 24 -12.24 -2.67 -9.73
C TYR A 24 -12.73 -3.63 -10.82
N LEU A 25 -13.90 -4.24 -10.59
CA LEU A 25 -14.62 -5.02 -11.58
C LEU A 25 -15.92 -4.31 -11.97
N TYR A 26 -16.40 -4.56 -13.19
CA TYR A 26 -17.73 -4.14 -13.61
C TYR A 26 -18.51 -5.31 -14.20
N ARG A 27 -19.82 -5.34 -13.93
CA ARG A 27 -20.73 -6.41 -14.36
C ARG A 27 -21.49 -5.97 -15.60
N ILE A 28 -21.50 -6.80 -16.64
CA ILE A 28 -22.41 -6.62 -17.78
C ILE A 28 -23.47 -7.71 -17.68
N HIS A 29 -24.74 -7.29 -17.58
CA HIS A 29 -25.84 -8.23 -17.42
C HIS A 29 -25.88 -9.24 -18.59
N GLY A 30 -25.90 -10.54 -18.26
CA GLY A 30 -25.89 -11.64 -19.22
C GLY A 30 -24.54 -11.98 -19.87
N LYS A 31 -23.45 -11.28 -19.53
CA LYS A 31 -22.12 -11.49 -20.16
C LYS A 31 -20.96 -11.80 -19.20
N GLY A 32 -21.12 -11.58 -17.91
CA GLY A 32 -20.11 -11.88 -16.88
C GLY A 32 -19.50 -10.64 -16.23
N THR A 33 -18.40 -10.84 -15.48
CA THR A 33 -17.67 -9.81 -14.73
C THR A 33 -16.34 -9.49 -15.41
N TYR A 34 -16.00 -8.20 -15.56
CA TYR A 34 -14.86 -7.73 -16.35
C TYR A 34 -13.93 -6.84 -15.53
N VAL A 35 -12.61 -6.96 -15.78
CA VAL A 35 -11.57 -6.08 -15.21
C VAL A 35 -11.56 -4.75 -15.95
N LYS A 36 -11.48 -3.65 -15.20
CA LYS A 36 -11.34 -2.30 -15.77
C LYS A 36 -9.89 -2.10 -16.26
N GLY A 37 -9.63 -2.45 -17.52
CA GLY A 37 -8.29 -2.39 -18.10
C GLY A 37 -7.84 -0.97 -18.48
N ASN A 38 -6.59 -0.66 -18.15
CA ASN A 38 -5.69 0.16 -18.94
C ASN A 38 -4.26 -0.28 -18.59
N ASP A 39 -3.32 -0.25 -19.54
CA ASP A 39 -1.90 -0.58 -19.33
C ASP A 39 -1.35 0.05 -18.05
N VAL A 40 -1.20 -0.75 -16.99
CA VAL A 40 -0.81 -0.26 -15.67
C VAL A 40 0.69 -0.17 -15.59
N GLN A 41 1.23 0.92 -16.14
CA GLN A 41 2.46 1.46 -15.56
C GLN A 41 2.12 2.08 -14.20
N GLN A 42 2.80 1.66 -13.14
CA GLN A 42 2.63 2.29 -11.83
C GLN A 42 3.22 3.70 -11.89
N ASN A 43 2.31 4.66 -11.93
CA ASN A 43 2.66 6.05 -11.95
C ASN A 43 3.10 6.47 -10.54
N ILE A 44 4.34 6.94 -10.40
CA ILE A 44 4.86 7.49 -9.15
C ILE A 44 4.08 8.72 -8.69
N VAL A 45 3.28 9.31 -9.57
CA VAL A 45 2.44 10.46 -9.24
C VAL A 45 1.12 10.03 -8.58
N SER A 46 0.63 8.81 -8.82
CA SER A 46 -0.60 8.33 -8.18
C SER A 46 -0.35 7.87 -6.74
N LEU A 47 -1.22 8.32 -5.83
CA LEU A 47 -1.25 7.92 -4.44
C LEU A 47 -2.27 6.79 -4.26
N ASN A 48 -1.85 5.58 -4.66
CA ASN A 48 -2.65 4.37 -4.51
C ASN A 48 -2.16 3.55 -3.32
N SER A 49 -3.03 2.70 -2.79
CA SER A 49 -2.60 1.67 -1.85
C SER A 49 -1.79 0.58 -2.56
N ILE A 50 -0.89 -0.09 -1.83
CA ILE A 50 -0.12 -1.22 -2.37
C ILE A 50 -1.05 -2.36 -2.86
N THR A 51 -2.20 -2.54 -2.20
CA THR A 51 -3.23 -3.48 -2.63
C THR A 51 -3.79 -3.12 -4.01
N THR A 52 -4.16 -1.85 -4.20
CA THR A 52 -4.63 -1.32 -5.49
C THR A 52 -3.57 -1.49 -6.58
N ASP A 53 -2.31 -1.21 -6.25
CA ASP A 53 -1.18 -1.37 -7.16
C ASP A 53 -0.99 -2.81 -7.64
N ILE A 54 -1.21 -3.81 -6.76
CA ILE A 54 -1.10 -5.24 -7.12
C ILE A 54 -2.28 -5.67 -8.00
N LEU A 55 -3.49 -5.25 -7.67
CA LEU A 55 -4.68 -5.52 -8.48
C LEU A 55 -4.53 -4.94 -9.89
N ALA A 56 -3.96 -3.74 -9.98
CA ALA A 56 -3.70 -3.07 -11.24
C ALA A 56 -2.64 -3.84 -12.09
N MET A 57 -1.76 -4.64 -11.47
CA MET A 57 -0.88 -5.56 -12.20
C MET A 57 -1.59 -6.83 -12.70
N GLY A 58 -2.88 -7.01 -12.41
CA GLY A 58 -3.63 -8.23 -12.73
C GLY A 58 -3.27 -9.42 -11.83
N LYS A 59 -2.71 -9.16 -10.64
CA LYS A 59 -2.27 -10.18 -9.68
C LYS A 59 -3.16 -10.19 -8.43
N VAL A 60 -3.15 -11.31 -7.70
CA VAL A 60 -3.89 -11.46 -6.44
C VAL A 60 -3.09 -10.88 -5.27
N PRO A 61 -3.57 -9.82 -4.60
CA PRO A 61 -2.90 -9.26 -3.43
C PRO A 61 -3.13 -10.15 -2.21
N SER A 62 -2.06 -10.37 -1.44
CA SER A 62 -2.16 -10.82 -0.05
C SER A 62 -1.08 -10.15 0.78
N ARG A 63 -1.15 -10.28 2.10
CA ARG A 63 -0.20 -9.63 3.02
C ARG A 63 -0.07 -10.40 4.31
N LYS A 64 1.09 -10.26 4.94
CA LYS A 64 1.40 -10.80 6.25
C LYS A 64 1.78 -9.65 7.18
N VAL A 65 1.09 -9.53 8.32
CA VAL A 65 1.49 -8.60 9.38
C VAL A 65 2.66 -9.21 10.15
N LEU A 66 3.79 -8.50 10.16
CA LEU A 66 4.98 -8.86 10.93
C LEU A 66 4.95 -8.24 12.32
N LYS A 67 4.44 -7.01 12.41
CA LYS A 67 4.36 -6.26 13.66
C LYS A 67 3.14 -5.36 13.64
N PHE A 68 2.42 -5.35 14.75
CA PHE A 68 1.42 -4.34 15.07
C PHE A 68 1.61 -3.95 16.52
N LYS A 69 1.97 -2.70 16.79
CA LYS A 69 2.22 -2.21 18.14
C LYS A 69 1.83 -0.73 18.25
N VAL A 70 1.30 -0.33 19.40
CA VAL A 70 1.23 1.08 19.80
C VAL A 70 2.40 1.35 20.76
N ASP A 71 3.20 2.38 20.46
CA ASP A 71 4.39 2.73 21.23
C ASP A 71 4.63 4.23 21.23
N LYS A 72 5.48 4.73 22.14
CA LYS A 72 5.92 6.14 22.08
C LYS A 72 6.69 6.42 20.79
N THR A 73 6.52 7.61 20.25
CA THR A 73 7.25 8.05 19.07
C THR A 73 8.74 8.26 19.37
N PHE A 74 9.57 8.18 18.32
CA PHE A 74 10.98 8.56 18.36
C PHE A 74 11.15 9.93 17.72
N LEU A 75 12.14 10.72 18.16
CA LEU A 75 12.34 12.13 17.73
C LEU A 75 12.15 12.36 16.23
N LYS A 76 12.80 11.55 15.39
CA LYS A 76 12.68 11.68 13.93
C LYS A 76 11.25 11.47 13.40
N ARG A 77 10.51 10.51 13.96
CA ARG A 77 9.12 10.25 13.55
C ARG A 77 8.18 11.32 14.09
N ALA A 78 8.45 11.85 15.27
CA ALA A 78 7.71 12.97 15.83
C ALA A 78 7.78 14.21 14.91
N GLU A 79 8.98 14.54 14.42
CA GLU A 79 9.20 15.63 13.47
C GLU A 79 8.46 15.39 12.14
N GLU A 80 8.59 14.21 11.53
CA GLU A 80 7.91 13.87 10.27
C GLU A 80 6.37 13.88 10.38
N LEU A 81 5.85 13.51 11.56
CA LEU A 81 4.42 13.44 11.84
C LEU A 81 3.87 14.70 12.51
N GLU A 82 4.69 15.75 12.70
CA GLU A 82 4.30 16.99 13.37
C GLU A 82 3.57 16.73 14.72
N ILE A 83 4.09 15.79 15.50
CA ILE A 83 3.58 15.39 16.82
C ILE A 83 4.63 15.58 17.92
N ASP A 84 4.18 15.55 19.17
CA ASP A 84 5.08 15.63 20.32
C ASP A 84 5.85 14.32 20.53
N ASN A 85 7.05 14.38 21.12
CA ASN A 85 7.88 13.20 21.36
C ASN A 85 7.26 12.17 22.32
N ASP A 86 6.29 12.60 23.13
CA ASP A 86 5.55 11.73 24.04
C ASP A 86 4.25 11.18 23.44
N ASP A 87 3.86 11.63 22.24
CA ASP A 87 2.69 11.10 21.54
C ASP A 87 2.92 9.63 21.14
N GLU A 88 1.85 8.86 21.18
CA GLU A 88 1.86 7.46 20.74
C GLU A 88 1.73 7.34 19.22
N VAL A 89 2.42 6.36 18.66
CA VAL A 89 2.33 5.96 17.26
C VAL A 89 1.96 4.49 17.14
N VAL A 90 1.10 4.20 16.18
CA VAL A 90 0.85 2.84 15.71
C VAL A 90 1.98 2.48 14.74
N ILE A 91 2.66 1.38 14.99
CA ILE A 91 3.68 0.79 14.14
C ILE A 91 3.07 -0.45 13.49
N LEU A 92 2.86 -0.39 12.18
CA LEU A 92 2.34 -1.49 11.37
C LEU A 92 3.39 -1.92 10.35
N ASP A 93 3.92 -3.13 10.50
CA ASP A 93 4.92 -3.71 9.61
C ASP A 93 4.33 -4.89 8.84
N ARG A 94 4.46 -4.89 7.52
CA ARG A 94 3.78 -5.83 6.63
C ARG A 94 4.66 -6.25 5.46
N ILE A 95 4.53 -7.51 5.06
CA ILE A 95 4.98 -7.99 3.75
C ILE A 95 3.76 -8.10 2.85
N TYR A 96 3.84 -7.54 1.66
CA TYR A 96 2.84 -7.68 0.60
C TYR A 96 3.30 -8.68 -0.43
N TYR A 97 2.35 -9.46 -0.95
CA TYR A 97 2.56 -10.50 -1.93
C TYR A 97 1.66 -10.26 -3.14
N ALA A 98 2.17 -10.61 -4.32
CA ALA A 98 1.39 -10.69 -5.54
C ALA A 98 1.52 -12.12 -6.10
N ASP A 99 0.40 -12.84 -6.18
CA ASP A 99 0.37 -14.27 -6.52
C ASP A 99 1.28 -15.12 -5.62
N LYS A 100 1.28 -14.83 -4.31
CA LYS A 100 2.08 -15.49 -3.27
C LYS A 100 3.59 -15.21 -3.30
N GLU A 101 4.09 -14.41 -4.24
CA GLU A 101 5.48 -13.95 -4.23
C GLU A 101 5.61 -12.64 -3.43
N PRO A 102 6.54 -12.51 -2.46
CA PRO A 102 6.72 -11.28 -1.72
C PRO A 102 7.27 -10.21 -2.65
N ILE A 103 6.62 -9.05 -2.70
CA ILE A 103 7.03 -7.94 -3.59
C ILE A 103 7.50 -6.71 -2.82
N ASN A 104 7.06 -6.60 -1.57
CA ASN A 104 7.22 -5.38 -0.80
C ASN A 104 7.19 -5.65 0.70
N ARG A 105 8.02 -4.93 1.45
CA ARG A 105 7.92 -4.82 2.91
C ARG A 105 7.74 -3.37 3.28
N THR A 106 6.64 -3.05 3.95
CA THR A 106 6.29 -1.68 4.36
C THR A 106 6.10 -1.61 5.86
N THR A 107 6.72 -0.60 6.46
CA THR A 107 6.48 -0.19 7.83
C THR A 107 5.87 1.20 7.86
N ASP A 108 4.67 1.28 8.40
CA ASP A 108 3.87 2.49 8.56
C ASP A 108 3.86 2.93 10.02
N TYR A 109 3.92 4.25 10.24
CA TYR A 109 3.90 4.91 11.52
C TYR A 109 2.75 5.92 11.50
N LEU A 110 1.74 5.70 12.34
CA LEU A 110 0.50 6.48 12.33
C LEU A 110 0.34 7.18 13.69
N PRO A 111 0.05 8.50 13.76
CA PRO A 111 -0.26 9.15 15.03
C PRO A 111 -1.50 8.52 15.68
N ALA A 112 -1.35 7.84 16.82
CA ALA A 112 -2.42 7.03 17.41
C ALA A 112 -3.66 7.86 17.76
N LYS A 113 -3.47 9.15 18.07
CA LYS A 113 -4.55 10.12 18.35
C LYS A 113 -5.58 10.26 17.23
N TYR A 114 -5.22 9.98 15.97
CA TYR A 114 -6.15 10.04 14.84
C TYR A 114 -6.86 8.71 14.58
N PHE A 115 -6.39 7.62 15.18
CA PHE A 115 -6.84 6.26 14.89
C PHE A 115 -7.24 5.50 16.15
N PRO A 116 -8.23 5.97 16.92
CA PRO A 116 -8.70 5.26 18.09
C PRO A 116 -9.18 3.85 17.71
N ASN A 117 -8.88 2.86 18.56
CA ASN A 117 -9.27 1.46 18.37
C ASN A 117 -8.78 0.81 17.05
N ILE A 118 -7.71 1.33 16.44
CA ILE A 118 -7.16 0.78 15.19
C ILE A 118 -6.74 -0.69 15.29
N ASN A 119 -6.47 -1.17 16.50
CA ASN A 119 -6.22 -2.57 16.81
C ASN A 119 -7.42 -3.51 16.60
N ASN A 120 -8.63 -2.98 16.39
CA ASN A 120 -9.81 -3.78 16.07
C ASN A 120 -9.82 -4.24 14.60
N TYR A 121 -8.98 -3.64 13.74
CA TYR A 121 -8.89 -4.01 12.33
C TYR A 121 -7.81 -5.05 12.10
N ASP A 122 -8.15 -6.11 11.38
CA ASP A 122 -7.19 -7.12 10.94
C ASP A 122 -6.46 -6.64 9.67
N PHE A 123 -5.27 -6.05 9.83
CA PHE A 123 -4.46 -5.58 8.70
C PHE A 123 -3.78 -6.69 7.89
N SER A 124 -3.99 -7.97 8.23
CA SER A 124 -3.70 -9.06 7.29
C SER A 124 -4.76 -9.13 6.19
N LYS A 125 -5.98 -8.67 6.47
CA LYS A 125 -7.13 -8.71 5.55
C LYS A 125 -7.53 -7.36 5.00
N ASN A 126 -7.35 -6.27 5.75
CA ASN A 126 -7.81 -4.93 5.39
C ASN A 126 -6.68 -4.03 4.87
N SER A 127 -6.98 -3.21 3.86
CA SER A 127 -6.04 -2.19 3.37
C SER A 127 -5.96 -1.04 4.35
N LEU A 128 -4.76 -0.54 4.63
CA LEU A 128 -4.59 0.58 5.56
C LEU A 128 -5.30 1.84 5.04
N PHE A 129 -5.11 2.18 3.77
CA PHE A 129 -5.74 3.36 3.17
C PHE A 129 -7.26 3.23 3.15
N GLN A 130 -7.78 2.04 2.88
CA GLN A 130 -9.22 1.78 2.96
C GLN A 130 -9.75 2.04 4.37
N VAL A 131 -9.11 1.49 5.40
CA VAL A 131 -9.51 1.73 6.80
C VAL A 131 -9.43 3.23 7.13
N ILE A 132 -8.37 3.94 6.70
CA ILE A 132 -8.23 5.38 6.91
C ILE A 132 -9.39 6.17 6.29
N GLU A 133 -9.74 5.88 5.03
CA GLU A 133 -10.76 6.64 4.29
C GLU A 133 -12.20 6.23 4.65
N GLU A 134 -12.45 4.93 4.78
CA GLU A 134 -13.79 4.38 4.98
C GLU A 134 -14.20 4.35 6.45
N GLU A 135 -13.30 3.98 7.35
CA GLU A 135 -13.65 3.81 8.76
C GLU A 135 -13.39 5.08 9.56
N TYR A 136 -12.20 5.68 9.38
CA TYR A 136 -11.83 6.91 10.08
C TYR A 136 -12.32 8.19 9.37
N LYS A 137 -12.86 8.07 8.16
CA LYS A 137 -13.35 9.20 7.35
C LYS A 137 -12.30 10.29 7.11
N ILE A 138 -11.01 9.91 7.15
CA ILE A 138 -9.89 10.81 6.88
C ILE A 138 -9.63 10.75 5.39
N LYS A 139 -9.94 11.84 4.68
CA LYS A 139 -9.63 11.97 3.26
C LYS A 139 -8.12 12.11 3.07
N ILE A 140 -7.50 11.16 2.36
CA ILE A 140 -6.09 11.27 1.95
C ILE A 140 -5.98 12.34 0.86
N THR A 141 -5.04 13.28 1.01
CA THR A 141 -4.93 14.43 0.11
C THR A 141 -3.68 14.39 -0.76
N ARG A 142 -2.53 14.10 -0.16
CA ARG A 142 -1.23 14.05 -0.85
C ARG A 142 -0.23 13.21 -0.07
N ALA A 143 0.86 12.85 -0.73
CA ALA A 143 2.04 12.30 -0.06
C ALA A 143 3.30 12.94 -0.63
N VAL A 144 4.30 13.12 0.23
CA VAL A 144 5.66 13.51 -0.17
C VAL A 144 6.55 12.30 0.03
N ARG A 145 7.19 11.82 -1.03
CA ARG A 145 8.01 10.61 -0.99
C ARG A 145 9.33 10.76 -1.73
N THR A 146 10.35 10.11 -1.19
CA THR A 146 11.68 9.94 -1.75
C THR A 146 11.87 8.51 -2.21
N ILE A 147 12.77 8.31 -3.17
CA ILE A 147 13.06 7.00 -3.76
C ILE A 147 14.57 6.86 -3.86
N GLU A 148 15.06 5.75 -3.32
CA GLU A 148 16.48 5.44 -3.26
C GLU A 148 16.70 4.01 -3.77
N ALA A 149 17.74 3.79 -4.57
CA ALA A 149 18.22 2.45 -4.83
C ALA A 149 19.18 2.05 -3.70
N VAL A 150 18.87 0.97 -3.00
CA VAL A 150 19.69 0.46 -1.89
C VAL A 150 19.93 -1.03 -2.05
N LEU A 151 20.97 -1.55 -1.39
CA LEU A 151 21.22 -2.99 -1.33
C LEU A 151 20.44 -3.59 -0.16
N ALA A 152 19.71 -4.68 -0.41
CA ALA A 152 19.00 -5.40 0.64
C ALA A 152 20.02 -5.96 1.65
N ASP A 153 19.85 -5.62 2.93
CA ASP A 153 20.53 -6.30 4.02
C ASP A 153 19.95 -7.70 4.23
N GLU A 154 20.44 -8.41 5.24
CA GLU A 154 20.04 -9.80 5.49
C GLU A 154 18.56 -9.93 5.90
N GLU A 155 18.05 -8.97 6.68
CA GLU A 155 16.65 -8.96 7.11
C GLU A 155 15.71 -8.72 5.92
N ILE A 156 15.95 -7.66 5.15
CA ILE A 156 15.13 -7.31 3.98
C ILE A 156 15.24 -8.39 2.91
N ALA A 157 16.44 -8.94 2.68
CA ALA A 157 16.62 -10.01 1.70
C ALA A 157 15.85 -11.27 2.10
N GLY A 158 15.91 -11.67 3.39
CA GLY A 158 15.15 -12.81 3.90
C GLY A 158 13.63 -12.60 3.76
N MET A 159 13.12 -11.43 4.14
CA MET A 159 11.69 -11.10 4.07
C MET A 159 11.16 -11.05 2.63
N LEU A 160 11.98 -10.63 1.68
CA LEU A 160 11.58 -10.48 0.28
C LEU A 160 12.00 -11.66 -0.60
N GLU A 161 12.52 -12.74 -0.02
CA GLU A 161 13.02 -13.93 -0.74
C GLU A 161 14.03 -13.55 -1.84
N LEU A 162 14.98 -12.70 -1.44
CA LEU A 162 16.09 -12.22 -2.24
C LEU A 162 17.42 -12.72 -1.69
N LYS A 163 18.48 -12.54 -2.47
CA LYS A 163 19.85 -12.66 -1.97
C LYS A 163 20.24 -11.38 -1.23
N LYS A 164 21.05 -11.51 -0.17
CA LYS A 164 21.71 -10.36 0.45
C LYS A 164 22.48 -9.57 -0.61
N GLY A 165 22.39 -8.25 -0.56
CA GLY A 165 22.99 -7.36 -1.56
C GLY A 165 22.17 -7.20 -2.84
N PHE A 166 20.99 -7.82 -2.95
CA PHE A 166 20.12 -7.61 -4.11
C PHE A 166 19.62 -6.14 -4.13
N PRO A 167 19.64 -5.45 -5.29
CA PRO A 167 19.13 -4.09 -5.40
C PRO A 167 17.63 -4.01 -5.11
N VAL A 168 17.22 -3.08 -4.25
CA VAL A 168 15.82 -2.82 -3.94
C VAL A 168 15.53 -1.33 -4.03
N LEU A 169 14.28 -0.99 -4.30
CA LEU A 169 13.80 0.38 -4.30
C LEU A 169 13.24 0.70 -2.92
N LEU A 170 13.86 1.66 -2.25
CA LEU A 170 13.44 2.16 -0.95
C LEU A 170 12.64 3.45 -1.13
N PHE A 171 11.38 3.39 -0.73
CA PHE A 171 10.49 4.53 -0.64
C PHE A 171 10.38 4.98 0.82
N ARG A 172 10.43 6.28 1.05
CA ARG A 172 10.17 6.90 2.36
C ARG A 172 9.38 8.16 2.17
N GLY A 173 8.43 8.44 3.05
CA GLY A 173 7.63 9.63 2.90
C GLY A 173 6.62 9.83 4.01
N VAL A 174 5.86 10.89 3.84
CA VAL A 174 4.75 11.27 4.70
C VAL A 174 3.50 11.42 3.84
N THR A 175 2.43 10.75 4.25
CA THR A 175 1.09 10.89 3.68
C THR A 175 0.28 11.84 4.54
N TYR A 176 -0.45 12.74 3.89
CA TYR A 176 -1.27 13.77 4.51
C TYR A 176 -2.75 13.47 4.27
N GLY A 177 -3.57 13.87 5.25
CA GLY A 177 -5.02 13.77 5.15
C GLY A 177 -5.73 14.88 5.92
N LEU A 178 -7.03 15.00 5.68
CA LEU A 178 -7.87 15.97 6.37
C LEU A 178 -8.41 15.40 7.68
N VAL A 179 -8.00 16.00 8.79
CA VAL A 179 -8.55 15.74 10.13
C VAL A 179 -9.20 17.03 10.62
N ASN A 180 -10.50 16.98 10.93
CA ASN A 180 -11.28 18.15 11.36
C ASN A 180 -11.13 19.37 10.41
N GLY A 181 -11.04 19.12 9.10
CA GLY A 181 -10.90 20.16 8.07
C GLY A 181 -9.49 20.74 7.92
N LYS A 182 -8.50 20.31 8.71
CA LYS A 182 -7.10 20.69 8.57
C LYS A 182 -6.30 19.56 7.91
N GLU A 183 -5.47 19.90 6.93
CA GLU A 183 -4.49 18.95 6.40
C GLU A 183 -3.35 18.74 7.41
N VAL A 184 -3.13 17.48 7.79
CA VAL A 184 -2.10 17.07 8.75
C VAL A 184 -1.39 15.81 8.24
N PRO A 185 -0.14 15.55 8.65
CA PRO A 185 0.48 14.25 8.41
C PRO A 185 -0.26 13.15 9.17
N ILE A 186 -0.65 12.09 8.46
CA ILE A 186 -1.43 10.97 9.01
C ILE A 186 -0.65 9.66 8.99
N GLU A 187 0.45 9.60 8.23
CA GLU A 187 1.30 8.43 8.11
C GLU A 187 2.72 8.89 7.72
N SER A 188 3.71 8.34 8.40
CA SER A 188 5.09 8.29 7.92
C SER A 188 5.42 6.84 7.59
N PHE A 189 6.01 6.57 6.44
CA PHE A 189 6.22 5.21 5.97
C PHE A 189 7.64 4.96 5.48
N LYS A 190 8.02 3.68 5.48
CA LYS A 190 9.24 3.17 4.89
C LYS A 190 8.94 1.86 4.18
N SER A 191 9.22 1.80 2.88
CA SER A 191 8.75 0.72 2.03
C SER A 191 9.88 0.23 1.11
N TYR A 192 10.17 -1.06 1.14
CA TYR A 192 11.17 -1.71 0.31
C TYR A 192 10.48 -2.53 -0.76
N TYR A 193 10.72 -2.22 -2.03
CA TYR A 193 10.21 -2.97 -3.17
C TYR A 193 11.34 -3.76 -3.83
N ARG A 194 11.03 -5.00 -4.22
CA ARG A 194 11.87 -5.76 -5.15
C ARG A 194 12.01 -4.99 -6.47
N SER A 195 13.23 -4.88 -6.99
CA SER A 195 13.47 -4.15 -8.25
C SER A 195 13.35 -5.02 -9.51
N ASP A 196 13.24 -6.34 -9.39
CA ASP A 196 13.11 -7.27 -10.52
C ASP A 196 11.68 -7.41 -11.05
N ASN A 197 10.68 -7.10 -10.22
CA ASN A 197 9.27 -7.27 -10.55
C ASN A 197 8.47 -5.95 -10.56
N ARG A 198 9.14 -4.80 -10.37
CA ARG A 198 8.51 -3.47 -10.32
C ARG A 198 9.28 -2.47 -11.17
N LYS A 199 8.53 -1.68 -11.94
CA LYS A 199 9.00 -0.49 -12.64
C LYS A 199 8.08 0.66 -12.27
N PHE A 200 8.65 1.80 -11.90
CA PHE A 200 7.91 3.02 -11.64
C PHE A 200 8.17 4.00 -12.78
N SER A 201 7.11 4.65 -13.27
CA SER A 201 7.23 5.68 -14.30
C SER A 201 6.78 7.05 -13.78
N ILE A 202 7.39 8.09 -14.33
CA ILE A 202 7.05 9.50 -14.12
C ILE A 202 6.81 10.10 -15.48
N THR A 203 5.64 10.70 -15.69
CA THR A 203 5.37 11.50 -16.87
C THR A 203 5.64 12.97 -16.54
N GLN A 204 6.61 13.58 -17.24
CA GLN A 204 6.88 15.01 -17.14
C GLN A 204 6.22 15.75 -18.30
N ILE A 205 5.46 16.79 -17.98
CA ILE A 205 4.82 17.65 -18.97
C ILE A 205 5.58 18.97 -19.00
N LYS A 206 6.07 19.35 -20.18
CA LYS A 206 6.69 20.66 -20.39
C LYS A 206 5.58 21.72 -20.39
N MET A 207 5.62 22.64 -19.42
CA MET A 207 4.77 23.83 -19.46
C MET A 207 5.30 24.77 -20.54
N SER A 208 4.43 25.16 -21.47
CA SER A 208 4.68 26.16 -22.52
C SER A 208 4.59 27.58 -21.98
#